data_AF-A0A6N8NPA1-F1
#
_entry.id   AF-A0A6N8NPA1-F1
#
_cell.length_a   1.000
_cell.length_b   1.000
_cell.length_c   1.000
_cell.angle_alpha   90.00
_cell.angle_beta   90.00
_cell.angle_gamma   90.00
#
_symmetry.space_group_name_H-M   'P 1'
#
loop_
_entity.id
_entity.type
_entity.pdbx_description
1 polymer ?
#
loop_
_entity_poly.entity_id
_entity_poly.type
_entity_poly.pdbx_seq_one_letter_code
_entity_poly.pdbx_strand_id
1 'polypeptide(L)'
;GYKIGVGGTITYPRASKTRDVIAKLPLASLLLETDAPDMPLNGFQGQPNRPEQAVRVFDVLCELRPEPEDEIAEVLLNNTYALFSVSG
;
A
#
# COMPACT_ATOMS: atom_id res chain seq x y z
N GLY A 1 0.97 4.76 17.85
CA GLY A 1 1.49 3.38 17.72
C GLY A 1 2.14 3.22 16.35
N TYR A 2 2.72 2.06 16.06
CA TYR A 2 3.34 1.77 14.75
C TYR A 2 2.28 1.40 13.70
N LYS A 3 2.58 1.65 12.42
CA LYS A 3 1.80 1.23 11.23
C LYS A 3 2.71 0.43 10.30
N ILE A 4 2.13 -0.34 9.38
CA ILE A 4 2.82 -1.16 8.38
C ILE A 4 2.68 -0.48 7.01
N GLY A 5 3.82 -0.12 6.41
CA GLY A 5 3.89 0.39 5.05
C GLY A 5 3.56 -0.69 4.02
N VAL A 6 2.71 -0.35 3.05
CA VAL A 6 2.29 -1.20 1.95
C VAL A 6 2.77 -0.55 0.66
N GLY A 7 3.87 -1.09 0.14
CA GLY A 7 4.52 -0.61 -1.09
C GLY A 7 4.49 -1.62 -2.22
N GLY A 8 5.33 -1.40 -3.24
CA GLY A 8 5.37 -2.17 -4.48
C GLY A 8 5.54 -3.68 -4.32
N THR A 9 6.03 -4.18 -3.16
CA THR A 9 6.20 -5.62 -2.89
C THR A 9 4.93 -6.42 -3.09
N ILE A 10 3.75 -5.88 -2.74
CA ILE A 10 2.50 -6.63 -2.90
C ILE A 10 2.17 -6.88 -4.38
N THR A 11 2.71 -6.11 -5.32
CA THR A 11 2.46 -6.30 -6.76
C THR A 11 3.16 -7.54 -7.36
N TYR A 12 4.05 -8.18 -6.61
CA TYR A 12 4.75 -9.39 -7.03
C TYR A 12 3.98 -10.65 -6.58
N PRO A 13 3.39 -11.45 -7.49
CA PRO A 13 2.61 -12.63 -7.10
C PRO A 13 3.44 -13.67 -6.32
N ARG A 14 4.76 -13.72 -6.59
CA ARG A 14 5.70 -14.61 -5.88
C ARG A 14 5.97 -14.19 -4.43
N ALA A 15 5.65 -12.95 -4.05
CA ALA A 15 5.76 -12.45 -2.68
C ALA A 15 4.53 -12.88 -1.83
N SER A 16 4.15 -14.15 -1.90
CA SER A 16 2.91 -14.68 -1.32
C SER A 16 2.79 -14.41 0.18
N LYS A 17 3.86 -14.61 0.94
CA LYS A 17 3.88 -14.35 2.40
C LYS A 17 3.51 -12.91 2.74
N THR A 18 4.07 -11.94 2.01
CA THR A 18 3.77 -10.51 2.24
C THR A 18 2.32 -10.21 1.85
N ARG A 19 1.87 -10.69 0.69
CA ARG A 19 0.48 -10.54 0.24
C ARG A 19 -0.51 -11.12 1.25
N ASP A 20 -0.23 -12.31 1.79
CA ASP A 20 -1.07 -12.99 2.79
C ASP A 20 -1.12 -12.24 4.12
N VAL A 21 -0.01 -11.64 4.55
CA VAL A 21 0.04 -10.81 5.76
C VAL A 21 -0.80 -9.54 5.56
N ILE A 22 -0.61 -8.84 4.45
CA ILE A 22 -1.36 -7.62 4.12
C ILE A 22 -2.87 -7.92 4.01
N ALA A 23 -3.26 -9.08 3.48
CA ALA A 23 -4.67 -9.49 3.41
C ALA A 23 -5.31 -9.74 4.80
N LYS A 24 -4.52 -9.98 5.86
CA LYS A 24 -5.03 -10.38 7.19
C LYS A 24 -4.89 -9.32 8.27
N LEU A 25 -3.95 -8.39 8.12
CA LEU A 25 -3.74 -7.33 9.11
C LEU A 25 -4.99 -6.43 9.23
N PRO A 26 -5.25 -5.82 10.39
CA PRO A 26 -6.30 -4.81 10.50
C PRO A 26 -6.04 -3.67 9.52
N LEU A 27 -7.05 -3.24 8.75
CA LEU A 27 -6.90 -2.14 7.79
C LEU A 27 -6.40 -0.84 8.46
N ALA A 28 -6.85 -0.59 9.70
CA ALA A 28 -6.37 0.49 10.56
C ALA A 28 -4.88 0.40 10.96
N SER A 29 -4.14 -0.63 10.54
CA SER A 29 -2.70 -0.74 10.77
C SER A 29 -1.85 -0.44 9.53
N LEU A 30 -2.48 -0.20 8.37
CA LEU A 30 -1.80 -0.06 7.09
C LEU A 30 -1.57 1.40 6.69
N LEU A 31 -0.50 1.65 5.94
CA LEU A 31 -0.22 2.90 5.22
C LEU A 31 0.19 2.57 3.78
N LEU A 32 -0.15 3.44 2.84
CA LEU A 32 0.21 3.29 1.43
C LEU A 32 1.50 4.04 1.13
N GLU A 33 2.41 3.42 0.38
CA GLU A 33 3.69 4.04 -0.01
C GLU A 33 4.18 3.51 -1.36
N THR A 34 5.22 4.14 -1.92
CA THR A 34 5.93 3.63 -3.10
C THR A 34 7.40 3.35 -2.84
N ASP A 35 8.00 3.97 -1.84
CA ASP A 35 9.46 4.03 -1.64
C ASP A 35 10.22 4.55 -2.88
N ALA A 36 9.60 5.49 -3.61
CA ALA A 36 10.20 6.07 -4.80
C ALA A 36 11.44 6.93 -4.42
N PRO A 37 12.54 6.87 -5.19
CA PRO A 37 12.66 6.29 -6.54
C PRO A 37 12.98 4.79 -6.60
N ASP A 38 13.10 4.11 -5.46
CA ASP A 38 13.47 2.71 -5.35
C ASP A 38 12.24 1.77 -5.42
N MET A 39 12.47 0.46 -5.26
CA MET A 39 11.43 -0.57 -5.21
C MET A 39 10.39 -0.53 -6.35
N PRO A 40 10.80 -0.61 -7.63
CA PRO A 40 9.84 -0.61 -8.74
C PRO A 40 8.83 -1.76 -8.63
N LEU A 41 7.58 -1.45 -8.97
CA LEU A 41 6.49 -2.41 -9.02
C LEU A 41 6.75 -3.52 -10.05
N ASN A 42 6.04 -4.63 -9.89
CA ASN A 42 6.08 -5.71 -10.86
C ASN A 42 5.62 -5.21 -12.25
N GLY A 43 6.41 -5.47 -13.30
CA GLY A 43 6.19 -4.98 -14.66
C GLY A 43 6.87 -3.65 -14.98
N PHE A 44 7.49 -3.00 -13.99
CA PHE A 44 8.18 -1.70 -14.13
C PHE A 44 9.66 -1.78 -13.69
N GLN A 45 10.25 -2.96 -13.69
CA GLN A 45 11.66 -3.13 -13.31
C GLN A 45 12.60 -2.50 -14.36
N GLY A 46 13.75 -1.99 -13.90
CA GLY A 46 14.75 -1.34 -14.76
C GLY A 46 14.51 0.15 -15.00
N GLN A 47 13.44 0.73 -14.45
CA GLN A 47 13.16 2.16 -14.44
C GLN A 47 12.94 2.66 -13.00
N PRO A 48 13.19 3.95 -12.70
CA PRO A 48 12.93 4.51 -11.38
C PRO A 48 11.43 4.44 -11.05
N ASN A 49 11.14 4.14 -9.79
CA ASN A 49 9.79 4.20 -9.28
C ASN A 49 9.37 5.67 -9.09
N ARG A 50 8.06 5.93 -9.05
CA ARG A 50 7.50 7.28 -8.94
C ARG A 50 6.34 7.32 -7.94
N PRO A 51 6.10 8.43 -7.24
CA PRO A 51 5.00 8.55 -6.28
C PRO A 51 3.63 8.22 -6.85
N GLU A 52 3.39 8.52 -8.14
CA GLU A 52 2.14 8.19 -8.84
C GLU A 52 1.85 6.68 -8.93
N GLN A 53 2.85 5.81 -8.74
CA GLN A 53 2.66 4.36 -8.68
C GLN A 53 1.90 3.92 -7.42
N ALA A 54 1.68 4.80 -6.44
CA ALA A 54 0.83 4.55 -5.28
C ALA A 54 -0.57 4.10 -5.71
N VAL A 55 -1.11 4.64 -6.81
CA VAL A 55 -2.41 4.23 -7.38
C VAL A 55 -2.41 2.73 -7.70
N ARG A 56 -1.34 2.23 -8.34
CA ARG A 56 -1.23 0.80 -8.67
C ARG A 56 -1.03 -0.08 -7.44
N VAL A 57 -0.33 0.43 -6.42
CA VAL A 57 -0.20 -0.29 -5.14
C VAL A 57 -1.57 -0.39 -4.48
N PHE A 58 -2.36 0.68 -4.52
CA PHE A 58 -3.71 0.72 -3.99
C PHE A 58 -4.66 -0.23 -4.75
N ASP A 59 -4.60 -0.27 -6.08
CA ASP A 59 -5.38 -1.22 -6.89
C ASP A 59 -5.12 -2.68 -6.44
N VAL A 60 -3.85 -3.04 -6.29
CA VAL A 60 -3.46 -4.39 -5.83
C VAL A 60 -3.85 -4.64 -4.37
N LEU A 61 -3.85 -3.61 -3.53
CA LEU A 61 -4.34 -3.73 -2.17
C LEU A 61 -5.85 -4.05 -2.17
N CYS A 62 -6.65 -3.39 -3.00
CA CYS A 62 -8.07 -3.66 -3.12
C CYS A 62 -8.36 -5.09 -3.60
N GLU A 63 -7.55 -5.64 -4.50
CA GLU A 63 -7.65 -7.06 -4.89
C GLU A 63 -7.38 -8.04 -3.73
N LEU A 64 -6.56 -7.64 -2.75
CA LEU A 64 -6.15 -8.48 -1.63
C LEU A 64 -7.09 -8.38 -0.43
N ARG A 65 -7.97 -7.38 -0.40
CA ARG A 65 -8.76 -6.98 0.75
C ARG A 65 -10.24 -7.22 0.50
N PRO A 66 -11.00 -7.68 1.52
CA PRO A 66 -12.44 -7.86 1.38
C PRO A 66 -13.23 -6.54 1.50
N GLU A 67 -12.63 -5.48 2.05
CA GLU A 67 -13.29 -4.18 2.23
C GLU A 67 -13.55 -3.46 0.87
N PRO A 68 -14.61 -2.64 0.76
CA PRO A 68 -14.82 -1.79 -0.41
C PRO A 68 -13.67 -0.79 -0.64
N GLU A 69 -13.39 -0.47 -1.90
CA GLU A 69 -12.33 0.47 -2.30
C GLU A 69 -12.41 1.82 -1.56
N ASP A 70 -13.61 2.41 -1.49
CA ASP A 70 -13.83 3.69 -0.80
C ASP A 70 -13.50 3.60 0.71
N GLU A 71 -13.79 2.48 1.35
CA GLU A 71 -13.46 2.25 2.77
C GLU A 71 -11.94 2.12 2.97
N ILE A 72 -11.26 1.40 2.07
CA ILE A 72 -9.80 1.26 2.09
C ILE A 72 -9.14 2.63 1.94
N ALA A 73 -9.59 3.43 0.98
CA ALA A 73 -9.07 4.79 0.75
C ALA A 73 -9.25 5.68 1.99
N GLU A 74 -10.45 5.71 2.55
CA GLU A 74 -10.77 6.51 3.73
C GLU A 74 -9.91 6.10 4.94
N VAL A 75 -9.80 4.80 5.22
CA VAL A 75 -9.02 4.33 6.38
C VAL A 75 -7.52 4.58 6.21
N LEU A 76 -6.96 4.42 5.01
CA LEU A 76 -5.55 4.73 4.75
C LEU A 76 -5.25 6.22 4.95
N LEU A 77 -6.15 7.08 4.49
CA LEU A 77 -6.02 8.53 4.66
C LEU A 77 -6.09 8.90 6.16
N ASN A 78 -7.08 8.38 6.88
CA ASN A 78 -7.23 8.57 8.32
C ASN A 78 -6.02 8.04 9.11
N ASN A 79 -5.47 6.89 8.71
CA ASN A 79 -4.24 6.34 9.31
C ASN A 79 -3.05 7.29 9.13
N THR A 80 -2.93 7.90 7.96
CA THR A 80 -1.85 8.83 7.62
C THR A 80 -1.95 10.10 8.44
N TYR A 81 -3.14 10.70 8.51
CA TYR A 81 -3.42 11.87 9.34
C TYR A 81 -3.16 11.61 10.82
N ALA A 82 -3.64 10.48 11.33
CA ALA A 82 -3.44 10.12 12.73
C ALA A 82 -1.97 9.87 13.11
N LEU A 83 -1.14 9.37 12.18
CA LEU A 83 0.27 9.09 12.47
C LEU A 83 1.17 10.33 12.31
N PHE A 84 0.95 11.13 11.27
CA PHE A 84 1.87 12.21 10.89
C PHE A 84 1.33 13.61 11.17
N SER A 85 0.11 13.75 11.70
CA SER A 85 -0.56 15.05 11.89
C SER A 85 -0.60 15.90 10.61
N VAL A 86 -0.60 15.23 9.44
CA VAL A 86 -0.75 15.90 8.14
C VAL A 86 -2.23 16.23 7.96
N SER A 87 -2.53 17.41 7.42
CA SER A 87 -3.89 17.81 7.05
C SER A 87 -4.08 17.68 5.54
N GLY A 88 -5.27 17.26 5.10
CA GLY A 88 -5.65 17.22 3.67
C GLY A 88 -5.90 18.59 3.07
#